data_AF-A0A6N8BJQ2-F1
#
_entry.id   AF-A0A6N8BJQ2-F1
#
_cell.length_a   1.000
_cell.length_b   1.000
_cell.length_c   1.000
_cell.angle_alpha   90.00
_cell.angle_beta   90.00
_cell.angle_gamma   90.00
#
_symmetry.space_group_name_H-M   'P 1'
#
loop_
_entity.id
_entity.type
_entity.pdbx_description
1 polymer ?
#
loop_
_entity_poly.entity_id
_entity_poly.type
_entity_poly.pdbx_seq_one_letter_code
_entity_poly.pdbx_strand_id
1 'polypeptide(L)'
;MANCHVRIAYAPNTIETAKTLSDMTGKTTVVEEKVSLSGSRTGHMKNASVNVSETARPLLTPDECMRLPGPEKDSQGKVVKPGDMLIFTAGQSPIYGRQILYFFDPVFSARAKIPVPGLTPQYQSGITDSLYEPRPAAWYSATPVVAAPPEKNEAFSEQYFVA
;
A
#
# COMPACT_ATOMS: atom_id res chain seq x y z
N MET A 1 -12.26 -11.63 8.64
CA MET A 1 -11.86 -10.20 8.68
C MET A 1 -12.91 -9.35 9.40
N ALA A 2 -13.29 -9.72 10.63
CA ALA A 2 -14.34 -9.02 11.37
C ALA A 2 -13.69 -8.03 12.35
N ASN A 3 -13.99 -6.75 12.18
CA ASN A 3 -13.55 -5.58 12.98
C ASN A 3 -12.25 -4.84 12.58
N CYS A 4 -12.14 -4.41 11.32
CA CYS A 4 -11.21 -3.33 10.95
C CYS A 4 -12.00 -2.11 10.46
N HIS A 5 -11.70 -0.92 10.96
CA HIS A 5 -12.35 0.32 10.49
C HIS A 5 -11.82 0.74 9.11
N VAL A 6 -10.50 0.67 8.93
CA VAL A 6 -9.81 0.93 7.67
C VAL A 6 -9.17 -0.37 7.20
N ARG A 7 -9.34 -0.71 5.92
CA ARG A 7 -8.67 -1.82 5.26
C ARG A 7 -7.97 -1.29 4.03
N ILE A 8 -6.72 -1.68 3.84
CA ILE A 8 -5.91 -1.30 2.69
C ILE A 8 -5.55 -2.57 1.96
N ALA A 9 -5.83 -2.60 0.66
CA ALA A 9 -5.50 -3.71 -0.22
C ALA A 9 -4.56 -3.25 -1.34
N TYR A 10 -3.59 -4.10 -1.64
CA TYR A 10 -2.66 -3.93 -2.77
C TYR A 10 -3.02 -4.93 -3.86
N ALA A 11 -2.26 -4.90 -4.97
CA ALA A 11 -2.35 -5.89 -6.03
C ALA A 11 -2.36 -7.33 -5.45
N PRO A 12 -3.46 -8.08 -5.62
CA PRO A 12 -3.58 -9.43 -5.11
C PRO A 12 -2.77 -10.40 -5.97
N ASN A 13 -2.22 -11.44 -5.33
CA ASN A 13 -1.51 -12.50 -6.04
C ASN A 13 -2.43 -13.68 -6.41
N THR A 14 -3.63 -13.78 -5.81
CA THR A 14 -4.57 -14.87 -6.03
C THR A 14 -5.92 -14.38 -6.50
N ILE A 15 -6.55 -15.15 -7.39
CA ILE A 15 -7.86 -14.80 -7.96
C ILE A 15 -8.97 -14.77 -6.91
N GLU A 16 -8.88 -15.59 -5.86
CA GLU A 16 -9.86 -15.61 -4.77
C GLU A 16 -9.85 -14.32 -3.97
N THR A 17 -8.66 -13.79 -3.68
CA THR A 17 -8.49 -12.49 -3.05
C THR A 17 -9.02 -11.39 -3.95
N ALA A 18 -8.73 -11.45 -5.25
CA ALA A 18 -9.23 -10.47 -6.22
C ALA A 18 -10.77 -10.43 -6.31
N LYS A 19 -11.43 -11.61 -6.25
CA LYS A 19 -12.89 -11.69 -6.18
C LYS A 19 -13.43 -11.06 -4.90
N THR A 20 -12.81 -11.35 -3.75
CA THR A 20 -13.21 -10.75 -2.48
C THR A 20 -13.07 -9.23 -2.51
N LEU A 21 -11.97 -8.70 -3.09
CA LEU A 21 -11.77 -7.25 -3.26
C LEU A 21 -12.79 -6.63 -4.21
N SER A 22 -13.10 -7.29 -5.33
CA SER A 22 -14.15 -6.86 -6.26
C SER A 22 -15.50 -6.76 -5.55
N ASP A 23 -15.87 -7.79 -4.78
CA ASP A 23 -17.13 -7.82 -4.04
C ASP A 23 -17.19 -6.75 -2.95
N MET A 24 -16.06 -6.50 -2.26
CA MET A 24 -15.94 -5.39 -1.29
C MET A 24 -16.03 -4.00 -1.93
N THR A 25 -15.59 -3.87 -3.18
CA THR A 25 -15.64 -2.59 -3.91
C THR A 25 -17.08 -2.26 -4.33
N GLY A 26 -17.89 -3.29 -4.58
CA GLY A 26 -19.30 -3.15 -4.90
C GLY A 26 -19.59 -3.03 -6.40
N LYS A 27 -20.83 -2.67 -6.71
CA LYS A 27 -21.37 -2.62 -8.07
C LYS A 27 -21.97 -1.25 -8.33
N THR A 28 -21.88 -0.81 -9.58
CA THR A 28 -22.52 0.40 -10.09
C THR A 28 -23.54 0.04 -11.15
N THR A 29 -24.57 0.85 -11.30
CA THR A 29 -25.55 0.71 -12.38
C THR A 29 -25.07 1.53 -13.56
N VAL A 30 -24.90 0.87 -14.71
CA VAL A 30 -24.58 1.51 -15.98
C VAL A 30 -25.83 1.55 -16.85
N VAL A 31 -26.16 2.73 -17.36
CA VAL A 31 -27.26 2.92 -18.30
C VAL A 31 -26.71 2.79 -19.72
N GLU A 32 -27.17 1.79 -20.45
CA GLU A 32 -26.82 1.57 -21.86
C GLU A 32 -27.97 2.01 -22.77
N GLU A 33 -27.69 2.91 -23.71
CA GLU A 33 -28.63 3.32 -24.75
C GLU A 33 -28.34 2.54 -26.04
N LYS A 34 -29.31 1.76 -26.51
CA LYS A 34 -29.24 1.00 -27.76
C LYS A 34 -30.15 1.65 -28.79
N VAL A 35 -29.54 2.31 -29.77
CA VAL A 35 -30.24 2.94 -30.89
C VAL A 35 -30.34 1.95 -32.03
N SER A 36 -31.56 1.57 -32.40
CA SER A 36 -31.87 0.72 -33.55
C SER A 36 -32.43 1.59 -34.68
N LEU A 37 -31.69 1.68 -35.78
CA LEU A 37 -32.10 2.41 -36.98
C LEU A 37 -32.61 1.43 -38.03
N SER A 38 -33.86 1.62 -38.48
CA SER A 38 -34.48 0.76 -39.51
C SER A 38 -34.78 1.56 -40.78
N GLY A 39 -34.25 1.08 -41.92
CA GLY A 39 -34.40 1.70 -43.23
C GLY A 39 -34.15 0.70 -44.37
N SER A 40 -34.83 0.89 -45.50
CA SER A 40 -34.62 0.10 -46.73
C SER A 40 -33.46 0.67 -47.54
N ARG A 41 -32.64 -0.20 -48.17
CA ARG A 41 -31.44 0.15 -48.96
C ARG A 41 -31.72 1.11 -50.13
N THR A 42 -32.98 1.29 -50.53
CA THR A 42 -33.37 2.08 -51.71
C THR A 42 -34.31 3.25 -51.41
N GLY A 43 -34.60 3.57 -50.14
CA GLY A 43 -35.48 4.69 -49.87
C GLY A 43 -35.74 4.92 -48.39
N HIS A 44 -35.09 5.97 -47.88
CA HIS A 44 -35.41 6.73 -46.67
C HIS A 44 -35.48 5.94 -45.35
N MET A 45 -34.57 6.29 -44.43
CA MET A 45 -34.59 5.86 -43.02
C MET A 45 -35.89 6.36 -42.39
N LYS A 46 -36.84 5.45 -42.12
CA LYS A 46 -38.21 5.82 -41.73
C LYS A 46 -38.46 5.77 -40.22
N ASN A 47 -37.76 4.90 -39.48
CA ASN A 47 -37.98 4.76 -38.03
C ASN A 47 -36.67 4.52 -37.28
N ALA A 48 -36.46 5.29 -36.21
CA ALA A 48 -35.41 5.08 -35.21
C ALA A 48 -36.09 4.69 -33.88
N SER A 49 -35.62 3.62 -33.25
CA SER A 49 -36.04 3.21 -31.92
C SER A 49 -34.86 3.33 -30.96
N VAL A 50 -35.08 3.97 -29.82
CA VAL A 50 -34.08 4.09 -28.74
C VAL A 50 -34.56 3.21 -27.59
N ASN A 51 -33.74 2.24 -27.20
CA ASN A 51 -34.01 1.40 -26.04
C ASN A 51 -32.95 1.66 -24.96
N VAL A 52 -33.39 2.03 -23.76
CA VAL A 52 -32.51 2.30 -22.62
C VAL A 52 -32.57 1.10 -21.68
N SER A 53 -31.42 0.47 -21.40
CA SER A 53 -31.31 -0.67 -20.50
C SER A 53 -30.34 -0.38 -19.37
N GLU A 54 -30.77 -0.63 -18.14
CA GLU A 54 -29.93 -0.50 -16.94
C GLU A 54 -29.32 -1.85 -16.57
N THR A 55 -27.99 -1.93 -16.45
CA THR A 55 -27.28 -3.16 -16.09
C THR A 55 -26.35 -2.92 -14.91
N ALA A 56 -26.36 -3.82 -13.93
CA ALA A 56 -25.44 -3.77 -12.79
C ALA A 56 -24.07 -4.32 -13.18
N ARG A 57 -23.02 -3.49 -13.05
CA ARG A 57 -21.62 -3.84 -13.34
C ARG A 57 -20.76 -3.70 -12.07
N PRO A 58 -19.83 -4.63 -11.77
CA PRO A 58 -18.82 -4.42 -10.72
C PRO A 58 -18.04 -3.12 -10.96
N LEU A 59 -17.82 -2.34 -9.90
CA LEU A 59 -17.02 -1.11 -9.98
C LEU A 59 -15.57 -1.40 -10.38
N LEU A 60 -15.03 -2.49 -9.83
CA LEU A 60 -13.73 -3.02 -10.18
C LEU A 60 -13.88 -4.53 -10.35
N THR A 61 -13.60 -5.02 -11.55
CA THR A 61 -13.68 -6.46 -11.83
C THR A 61 -12.52 -7.20 -11.17
N PRO A 62 -12.65 -8.51 -10.88
CA PRO A 62 -11.57 -9.29 -10.30
C PRO A 62 -10.29 -9.28 -11.16
N ASP A 63 -10.42 -9.20 -12.48
CA ASP A 63 -9.28 -9.11 -13.39
C ASP A 63 -8.59 -7.72 -13.32
N GLU A 64 -9.37 -6.64 -13.23
CA GLU A 64 -8.83 -5.30 -13.00
C GLU A 64 -8.14 -5.21 -11.63
N CYS A 65 -8.67 -5.86 -10.59
CA CYS A 65 -8.02 -5.97 -9.28
C CYS A 65 -6.63 -6.63 -9.40
N MET A 66 -6.50 -7.72 -10.17
CA MET A 66 -5.23 -8.42 -10.38
C MET A 66 -4.20 -7.57 -11.13
N ARG A 67 -4.66 -6.65 -11.98
CA ARG A 67 -3.81 -5.77 -12.81
C ARG A 67 -3.55 -4.40 -12.19
N LEU A 68 -3.83 -4.24 -10.89
CA LEU A 68 -3.48 -3.02 -10.16
C LEU A 68 -1.96 -2.74 -10.29
N PRO A 69 -1.55 -1.50 -10.63
CA PRO A 69 -0.14 -1.16 -10.75
C PRO A 69 0.61 -1.39 -9.44
N GLY A 70 1.54 -2.34 -9.44
CA GLY A 70 2.45 -2.55 -8.33
C GLY A 70 3.53 -1.46 -8.23
N PRO A 71 4.28 -1.41 -7.11
CA PRO A 71 5.44 -0.51 -7.00
C PRO A 71 6.53 -0.92 -8.00
N GLU A 72 7.00 0.05 -8.79
CA GLU A 72 8.09 -0.17 -9.74
C GLU A 72 9.43 -0.13 -9.00
N LYS A 73 10.30 -1.09 -9.32
CA LYS A 73 11.62 -1.26 -8.70
C LYS A 73 12.72 -1.09 -9.74
N ASP A 74 13.83 -0.49 -9.34
CA ASP A 74 15.05 -0.40 -10.15
C ASP A 74 15.76 -1.76 -10.24
N SER A 75 16.77 -1.87 -11.10
CA SER A 75 17.71 -2.98 -11.24
C SER A 75 18.33 -3.44 -9.90
N GLN A 76 18.50 -2.51 -8.95
CA GLN A 76 18.98 -2.80 -7.60
C GLN A 76 17.88 -3.18 -6.59
N GLY A 77 16.64 -3.37 -7.04
CA GLY A 77 15.49 -3.77 -6.22
C GLY A 77 14.88 -2.63 -5.38
N LYS A 78 15.39 -1.40 -5.49
CA LYS A 78 14.87 -0.23 -4.78
C LYS A 78 13.58 0.26 -5.43
N VAL A 79 12.54 0.52 -4.64
CA VAL A 79 11.27 1.06 -5.15
C VAL A 79 11.48 2.51 -5.61
N VAL A 80 11.20 2.78 -6.89
CA VAL A 80 11.33 4.09 -7.52
C VAL A 80 10.00 4.80 -7.58
N LYS A 81 8.93 4.06 -7.89
CA LYS A 81 7.58 4.61 -8.09
C LYS A 81 6.57 3.85 -7.24
N PRO A 82 5.68 4.55 -6.52
CA PRO A 82 4.68 3.88 -5.68
C PRO A 82 3.70 3.05 -6.52
N GLY A 83 3.18 1.99 -5.92
CA GLY A 83 2.06 1.24 -6.48
C GLY A 83 0.72 1.91 -6.15
N ASP A 84 -0.34 1.41 -6.75
CA ASP A 84 -1.71 1.81 -6.44
C ASP A 84 -2.30 0.89 -5.37
N MET A 85 -3.31 1.38 -4.65
CA MET A 85 -3.97 0.68 -3.56
C MET A 85 -5.47 0.98 -3.50
N LEU A 86 -6.23 0.06 -2.92
CA LEU A 86 -7.63 0.25 -2.59
C LEU A 86 -7.77 0.46 -1.08
N ILE A 87 -8.49 1.50 -0.68
CA ILE A 87 -8.75 1.86 0.71
C ILE A 87 -10.23 1.72 0.98
N PHE A 88 -10.58 0.86 1.94
CA PHE A 88 -11.94 0.63 2.38
C PHE A 88 -12.10 1.15 3.80
N THR A 89 -12.87 2.22 3.94
CA THR A 89 -13.23 2.80 5.24
C THR A 89 -14.68 2.45 5.55
N ALA A 90 -14.95 2.00 6.78
CA ALA A 90 -16.31 1.62 7.17
C ALA A 90 -17.29 2.80 7.01
N GLY A 91 -18.41 2.56 6.33
CA GLY A 91 -19.45 3.58 6.09
C GLY A 91 -19.14 4.58 4.98
N GLN A 92 -18.05 4.40 4.23
CA GLN A 92 -17.66 5.25 3.12
C GLN A 92 -17.46 4.43 1.84
N SER A 93 -17.56 5.09 0.69
CA SER A 93 -17.24 4.47 -0.60
C SER A 93 -15.76 4.08 -0.65
N PRO A 94 -15.42 2.97 -1.34
CA PRO A 94 -14.03 2.59 -1.58
C PRO A 94 -13.26 3.71 -2.28
N ILE A 95 -12.01 3.91 -1.87
CA ILE A 95 -11.13 4.95 -2.40
C ILE A 95 -10.00 4.29 -3.17
N TYR A 96 -9.79 4.73 -4.41
CA TYR A 96 -8.61 4.40 -5.18
C TYR A 96 -7.49 5.37 -4.83
N GLY A 97 -6.39 4.85 -4.30
CA GLY A 97 -5.28 5.64 -3.80
C GLY A 97 -3.93 5.17 -4.32
N ARG A 98 -2.88 5.88 -3.93
CA ARG A 98 -1.50 5.58 -4.29
C ARG A 98 -0.66 5.36 -3.04
N GLN A 99 0.26 4.41 -3.10
CA GLN A 99 1.08 4.04 -1.96
C GLN A 99 1.95 5.20 -1.50
N ILE A 100 1.86 5.54 -0.22
CA ILE A 100 2.79 6.48 0.39
C ILE A 100 4.08 5.75 0.76
N LEU A 101 5.19 6.19 0.17
CA LEU A 101 6.52 5.65 0.45
C LEU A 101 7.20 6.56 1.47
N TYR A 102 7.33 6.07 2.71
CA TYR A 102 7.87 6.89 3.81
C TYR A 102 9.28 7.45 3.53
N PHE A 103 10.08 6.75 2.74
CA PHE A 103 11.44 7.17 2.38
C PHE A 103 11.47 8.20 1.24
N PHE A 104 10.36 8.37 0.51
CA PHE A 104 10.24 9.34 -0.58
C PHE A 104 9.77 10.70 -0.07
N ASP A 105 8.94 10.70 0.97
CA ASP A 105 8.51 11.92 1.64
C ASP A 105 9.57 12.40 2.66
N PRO A 106 10.04 13.66 2.58
CA PRO A 106 11.10 14.15 3.45
C PRO A 106 10.69 14.22 4.93
N VAL A 107 9.42 14.51 5.22
CA VAL A 107 8.89 14.59 6.59
C VAL A 107 8.82 13.20 7.19
N PHE A 108 8.30 12.22 6.46
CA PHE A 108 8.25 10.84 6.93
C PHE A 108 9.64 10.21 7.00
N SER A 109 10.54 10.52 6.08
CA SER A 109 11.93 10.09 6.13
C SER A 109 12.63 10.64 7.38
N ALA A 110 12.43 11.92 7.71
CA ALA A 110 12.96 12.50 8.93
C ALA A 110 12.39 11.84 10.20
N ARG A 111 11.07 11.60 10.23
CA ARG A 111 10.41 10.91 11.36
C ARG A 111 10.82 9.44 11.50
N ALA A 112 11.12 8.76 10.40
CA ALA A 112 11.60 7.38 10.42
C ALA A 112 13.06 7.26 10.90
N LYS A 113 13.85 8.33 10.78
CA LYS A 113 15.28 8.37 11.20
C LYS A 113 15.47 8.73 12.68
N ILE A 114 14.41 8.70 13.48
CA ILE A 114 14.52 8.91 14.93
C ILE A 114 15.24 7.70 15.54
N PRO A 115 16.27 7.90 16.40
CA PRO A 115 16.96 6.80 17.04
C PRO A 115 16.00 5.97 17.90
N VAL A 116 16.26 4.68 18.01
CA VAL A 116 15.47 3.80 18.88
C VAL A 116 15.46 4.38 20.29
N PRO A 117 14.28 4.56 20.91
CA PRO A 117 14.20 5.05 22.27
C PRO A 117 15.07 4.22 23.24
N GLY A 118 15.86 4.91 24.06
CA GLY A 118 16.68 4.25 25.08
C GLY A 118 18.01 3.66 24.60
N LEU A 119 18.47 3.99 23.38
CA LEU A 119 19.81 3.61 22.95
C LEU A 119 20.85 4.20 23.93
N THR A 120 21.55 3.33 24.65
CA THR A 120 22.61 3.69 25.60
C THR A 120 23.78 2.72 25.42
N PRO A 121 24.99 3.05 25.86
CA PRO A 121 26.12 2.11 25.84
C PRO A 121 25.82 0.78 26.54
N GLN A 122 24.89 0.78 27.49
CA GLN A 122 24.41 -0.40 28.21
C GLN A 122 23.35 -1.19 27.43
N TYR A 123 22.61 -0.54 26.52
CA TYR A 123 21.55 -1.12 25.69
C TYR A 123 21.73 -0.73 24.22
N GLN A 124 22.68 -1.37 23.53
CA GLN A 124 22.96 -1.10 22.10
C GLN A 124 21.75 -1.36 21.18
N SER A 125 20.86 -2.28 21.53
CA SER A 125 19.62 -2.55 20.78
C SER A 125 18.48 -1.58 21.09
N GLY A 126 18.71 -0.59 21.95
CA GLY A 126 17.67 0.27 22.53
C GLY A 126 16.89 -0.44 23.64
N ILE A 127 16.02 0.30 24.31
CA ILE A 127 15.16 -0.25 25.34
C ILE A 127 13.86 -0.69 24.64
N THR A 128 13.73 -1.99 24.38
CA THR A 128 12.50 -2.56 23.80
C THR A 128 11.39 -2.57 24.84
N ASP A 129 10.18 -2.16 24.47
CA ASP A 129 9.02 -2.28 25.37
C ASP A 129 8.50 -3.71 25.25
N SER A 130 8.91 -4.56 26.18
CA SER A 130 8.31 -5.89 26.31
C SER A 130 6.85 -5.72 26.73
N LEU A 131 5.92 -6.28 25.95
CA LEU A 131 4.51 -6.36 26.35
C LEU A 131 4.27 -7.29 27.55
N TYR A 132 5.25 -8.14 27.87
CA TYR A 132 5.11 -9.19 28.88
C TYR A 132 5.65 -8.81 30.26
N GLU A 133 6.60 -7.86 30.32
CA GLU A 133 7.23 -7.48 31.58
C GLU A 133 7.29 -5.95 31.69
N PRO A 134 6.65 -5.35 32.71
CA PRO A 134 6.76 -3.92 32.93
C PRO A 134 8.21 -3.56 33.27
N ARG A 135 8.74 -2.51 32.64
CA ARG A 135 10.13 -2.13 32.81
C ARG A 135 10.42 -1.60 34.22
N PRO A 136 11.62 -1.86 34.77
CA PRO A 136 12.09 -1.20 35.99
C PRO A 136 12.20 0.32 35.79
N ALA A 137 11.72 1.11 36.76
CA ALA A 137 11.74 2.57 36.70
C ALA A 137 13.14 3.17 36.43
N ALA A 138 14.19 2.46 36.84
CA ALA A 138 15.60 2.86 36.68
C ALA A 138 16.04 3.04 35.20
N TRP A 139 15.34 2.42 34.25
CA TRP A 139 15.67 2.51 32.82
C TRP A 139 15.31 3.86 32.20
N TYR A 140 14.33 4.58 32.75
CA TYR A 140 13.93 5.91 32.28
C TYR A 140 14.78 7.03 32.88
N SER A 141 15.51 6.75 33.96
CA SER A 141 16.36 7.70 34.68
C SER A 141 17.81 7.75 34.18
N ALA A 142 18.19 6.92 33.21
CA ALA A 142 19.53 6.97 32.65
C ALA A 142 19.70 8.20 31.75
N THR A 143 20.42 9.20 32.24
CA THR A 143 20.85 10.35 31.45
C THR A 143 21.70 9.85 30.27
N PRO A 144 21.47 10.30 29.03
CA PRO A 144 22.28 9.89 27.89
C PRO A 144 23.72 10.31 28.14
N VAL A 145 24.60 9.34 28.42
CA VAL A 145 26.04 9.58 28.49
C VAL A 145 26.50 9.80 27.06
N VAL A 146 26.94 11.02 26.77
CA VAL A 146 27.60 11.34 25.49
C VAL A 146 28.80 10.40 25.39
N ALA A 147 28.78 9.51 24.40
CA ALA A 147 29.87 8.58 24.16
C ALA A 147 31.17 9.38 23.96
N ALA A 148 32.20 9.04 24.73
CA ALA A 148 33.55 9.55 24.52
C ALA A 148 34.00 9.21 23.08
N PRO A 149 34.84 10.05 22.45
CA PRO A 149 35.27 9.81 21.08
C PRO A 149 35.95 8.43 20.97
N PRO A 150 35.73 7.69 19.87
CA PRO A 150 36.40 6.41 19.69
C PRO A 150 37.92 6.63 19.62
N GLU A 151 38.67 5.97 20.50
CA GLU A 151 40.13 5.88 20.40
C GLU A 151 40.50 5.22 19.07
N LYS A 152 41.43 5.86 18.35
CA LYS A 152 41.99 5.35 17.11
C LYS A 152 42.83 4.12 17.43
N ASN A 153 42.30 2.92 17.17
CA ASN A 153 43.11 1.72 17.09
C ASN A 153 43.57 1.52 15.64
N GLU A 154 44.87 1.70 15.44
CA GLU A 154 45.59 1.39 14.21
C GLU A 154 45.68 -0.13 13.99
N ALA A 155 45.50 -0.50 12.72
CA ALA A 155 45.98 -1.70 12.02
C ALA A 155 45.63 -3.11 12.55
N PHE A 156 44.79 -3.81 11.80
CA PHE A 156 45.12 -5.19 11.38
C PHE A 156 44.51 -5.50 10.02
N SER A 157 45.38 -5.73 9.04
CA SER A 157 45.10 -6.29 7.72
C SER A 157 44.88 -7.79 7.82
N GLU A 158 43.87 -8.34 7.12
CA GLU A 158 43.91 -9.59 6.32
C GLU A 158 42.50 -9.96 5.83
N GLN A 159 42.29 -9.92 4.51
CA GLN A 159 42.06 -11.09 3.64
C GLN A 159 40.63 -11.66 3.68
N TYR A 160 39.81 -11.24 2.69
CA TYR A 160 38.58 -11.93 2.32
C TYR A 160 38.89 -13.03 1.30
N PHE A 161 38.63 -14.28 1.68
CA PHE A 161 38.55 -15.41 0.76
C PHE A 161 37.15 -15.50 0.14
N VAL A 162 37.13 -15.86 -1.13
CA VAL A 162 35.97 -16.22 -1.97
C VAL A 162 35.48 -17.62 -1.62
N ALA A 163 34.16 -17.81 -1.65
CA ALA A 163 33.49 -19.02 -2.13
C ALA A 163 32.09 -18.64 -2.66
#